data_AF-A0A7K9EEQ6-F1
#
_entry.id   AF-A0A7K9EEQ6-F1
#
_cell.length_a   1.000
_cell.length_b   1.000
_cell.length_c   1.000
_cell.angle_alpha   90.00
_cell.angle_beta   90.00
_cell.angle_gamma   90.00
#
_symmetry.space_group_name_H-M   'P 1'
#
loop_
_entity.id
_entity.type
_entity.pdbx_description
1 polymer ?
#
loop_
_entity_poly.entity_id
_entity_poly.type
_entity_poly.pdbx_seq_one_letter_code
_entity_poly.pdbx_strand_id
1 'polypeptide(L)'
;QVRRDPRFDDLSGEYKPEIFMKTYSFLDSIKKQEKEMVQKQLKKCRNTEQKEKLQQLLNRMTQQEQALKNQQKLRERELAFKRRRRELAKQGKKPFFLKKSEKRKLELAEKYTELKKSGKLESFLNKKRKRNAIKDKRHLPSQKNL
;
A
#
# COMPACT_ATOMS: atom_id res chain seq x y z
N GLN A 1 38.57 -11.91 -4.53
CA GLN A 1 37.73 -12.53 -3.47
C GLN A 1 36.72 -11.50 -3.01
N VAL A 2 35.42 -11.73 -3.24
CA VAL A 2 34.37 -10.81 -2.79
C VAL A 2 34.33 -10.86 -1.26
N ARG A 3 34.45 -9.71 -0.60
CA ARG A 3 34.29 -9.63 0.86
C ARG A 3 32.84 -10.00 1.19
N ARG A 4 32.65 -11.12 1.89
CA ARG A 4 31.34 -11.56 2.37
C ARG A 4 30.93 -10.64 3.52
N ASP A 5 29.94 -9.79 3.30
CA ASP A 5 29.25 -9.08 4.37
C ASP A 5 28.03 -9.95 4.75
N PRO A 6 27.97 -10.50 5.98
CA PRO A 6 26.87 -11.36 6.39
C PRO A 6 25.48 -10.71 6.28
N ARG A 7 25.39 -9.38 6.19
CA ARG A 7 24.11 -8.68 5.96
C ARG A 7 23.62 -8.79 4.52
N PHE A 8 24.53 -9.00 3.59
CA PHE A 8 24.30 -9.01 2.14
C PHE A 8 24.75 -10.33 1.49
N ASP A 9 25.15 -11.32 2.28
CA ASP A 9 25.52 -12.66 1.82
C ASP A 9 24.26 -13.52 1.77
N ASP A 10 23.97 -14.08 0.59
CA ASP A 10 22.76 -14.88 0.32
C ASP A 10 22.66 -16.12 1.24
N LEU A 11 23.80 -16.57 1.77
CA LEU A 11 23.87 -17.69 2.72
C LEU A 11 23.44 -17.33 4.16
N SER A 12 23.29 -16.04 4.48
CA SER A 12 22.99 -15.58 5.84
C SER A 12 21.48 -15.53 6.17
N GLY A 13 20.63 -15.93 5.22
CA GLY A 13 19.19 -16.12 5.40
C GLY A 13 18.31 -15.07 4.74
N GLU A 14 16.99 -15.30 4.78
CA GLU A 14 16.02 -14.46 4.08
C GLU A 14 15.38 -13.40 4.97
N TYR A 15 15.12 -12.22 4.40
CA TYR A 15 14.37 -11.17 5.08
C TYR A 15 12.92 -11.60 5.35
N LYS A 16 12.58 -11.72 6.63
CA LYS A 16 11.23 -12.00 7.10
C LYS A 16 10.58 -10.72 7.64
N PRO A 17 9.67 -10.06 6.90
CA PRO A 17 9.06 -8.81 7.32
C PRO A 17 8.34 -8.90 8.67
N GLU A 18 7.78 -10.07 9.01
CA GLU A 18 7.05 -10.25 10.27
C GLU A 18 7.98 -10.18 11.49
N ILE A 19 9.16 -10.79 11.37
CA ILE A 19 10.15 -10.78 12.45
C ILE A 19 10.69 -9.36 12.58
N PHE A 20 11.09 -8.75 11.47
CA PHE A 20 11.62 -7.39 11.46
C PHE A 20 10.65 -6.38 12.12
N MET A 21 9.37 -6.43 11.76
CA MET A 21 8.38 -5.48 12.32
C MET A 21 8.17 -5.69 13.82
N LYS A 22 8.36 -6.91 14.33
CA LYS A 22 8.28 -7.19 15.77
C LYS A 22 9.56 -6.77 16.50
N THR A 23 10.72 -7.19 15.99
CA THR A 23 12.03 -6.92 16.61
C THR A 23 12.37 -5.43 16.60
N TYR A 24 11.98 -4.71 15.54
CA TYR A 24 12.25 -3.30 15.36
C TYR A 24 10.99 -2.43 15.48
N SER A 25 10.01 -2.85 16.27
CA SER A 25 8.77 -2.09 16.50
C SER A 25 9.02 -0.69 17.05
N PHE A 26 10.12 -0.48 17.81
CA PHE A 26 10.51 0.83 18.32
C PHE A 26 10.79 1.86 17.22
N LEU A 27 11.17 1.44 16.01
CA LEU A 27 11.42 2.35 14.87
C LEU A 27 10.17 3.13 14.48
N ASP A 28 8.97 2.62 14.75
CA ASP A 28 7.73 3.32 14.43
C ASP A 28 7.59 4.60 15.27
N SER A 29 8.04 4.57 16.52
CA SER A 29 8.06 5.75 17.39
C SER A 29 9.05 6.81 16.90
N ILE A 30 10.25 6.39 16.48
CA ILE A 30 11.30 7.26 15.96
C ILE A 30 10.84 7.92 14.65
N LYS A 31 10.32 7.13 13.71
CA LYS A 31 9.80 7.65 12.43
C LYS A 31 8.68 8.67 12.62
N LYS A 32 7.82 8.46 13.63
CA LYS A 32 6.75 9.40 13.97
C LYS A 32 7.34 10.73 14.48
N GLN A 33 8.32 10.66 15.38
CA GLN A 33 9.02 11.85 15.87
C GLN A 33 9.76 12.59 14.75
N GLU A 34 10.47 11.88 13.87
CA GLU A 34 11.13 12.46 12.69
C GLU A 34 10.14 13.21 11.78
N LYS A 35 8.98 12.60 11.52
CA LYS A 35 7.93 13.21 10.72
C LYS A 35 7.40 14.50 11.37
N GLU A 36 7.20 14.49 12.68
CA GLU A 36 6.78 15.68 13.44
C GLU A 36 7.87 16.77 13.42
N MET A 37 9.14 16.41 13.49
CA MET A 37 10.26 17.35 13.35
C MET A 37 10.27 18.01 11.97
N VAL A 38 10.11 17.23 10.89
CA VAL A 38 10.03 17.77 9.52
C VAL A 38 8.83 18.70 9.36
N GLN A 39 7.67 18.36 9.94
CA GLN A 39 6.50 19.25 9.94
C GLN A 39 6.76 20.57 10.69
N LYS A 40 7.44 20.53 11.84
CA LYS A 40 7.80 21.72 12.60
C LYS A 40 8.78 22.59 11.82
N GLN A 41 9.78 22.00 11.17
CA GLN A 41 10.73 22.71 10.32
C GLN A 41 10.04 23.37 9.13
N LEU A 42 9.11 22.65 8.47
CA LEU A 42 8.35 23.18 7.34
C LEU A 42 7.52 24.42 7.72
N LYS A 43 6.95 24.46 8.93
CA LYS A 43 6.22 25.63 9.45
C LYS A 43 7.12 26.84 9.73
N LYS A 44 8.36 26.60 10.15
CA LYS A 44 9.33 27.66 10.49
C LYS A 44 10.13 28.17 9.29
N CYS A 45 10.23 27.37 8.23
CA CYS A 45 11.03 27.67 7.06
C CYS A 45 10.46 28.85 6.25
N ARG A 46 11.26 29.91 6.10
CA ARG A 46 10.94 31.07 5.26
C ARG A 46 11.48 30.95 3.84
N ASN A 47 12.60 30.24 3.65
CA ASN A 47 13.19 30.00 2.34
C ASN A 47 12.32 29.04 1.50
N THR A 48 12.01 29.43 0.27
CA THR A 48 11.13 28.70 -0.66
C THR A 48 11.71 27.37 -1.12
N GLU A 49 13.00 27.31 -1.48
CA GLU A 49 13.64 26.08 -1.95
C GLU A 49 13.73 25.02 -0.83
N GLN A 50 14.11 25.46 0.37
CA GLN A 50 14.18 24.58 1.53
C GLN A 50 12.78 24.08 1.92
N LYS A 51 11.77 24.93 1.82
CA LYS A 51 10.37 24.55 2.07
C LYS A 51 9.89 23.51 1.09
N GLU A 52 10.25 23.62 -0.20
CA GLU A 52 9.91 22.61 -1.19
C GLU A 52 10.58 21.26 -0.89
N LYS A 53 11.88 21.27 -0.58
CA LYS A 53 12.63 20.05 -0.19
C LYS A 53 12.00 19.36 1.02
N LEU A 54 11.63 20.13 2.05
CA LEU A 54 10.95 19.61 3.25
C LEU A 54 9.56 19.06 2.94
N GLN A 55 8.80 19.71 2.05
CA GLN A 55 7.49 19.22 1.62
C GLN A 55 7.60 17.91 0.84
N GLN A 56 8.58 17.80 -0.06
CA GLN A 56 8.86 16.56 -0.79
C GLN A 56 9.26 15.42 0.16
N LEU A 57 10.09 15.70 1.16
CA LEU A 57 10.47 14.75 2.20
C LEU A 57 9.25 14.26 2.99
N LEU A 58 8.41 15.19 3.45
CA LEU A 58 7.18 14.85 4.18
C LEU A 58 6.23 13.99 3.34
N ASN A 59 6.08 14.32 2.06
CA ASN A 59 5.29 13.53 1.11
C ASN A 59 5.86 12.11 0.96
N ARG A 60 7.19 11.95 0.89
CA ARG A 60 7.83 10.62 0.83
C ARG A 60 7.58 9.81 2.11
N MET A 61 7.75 10.42 3.28
CA MET A 61 7.51 9.75 4.57
C MET A 61 6.06 9.29 4.70
N THR A 62 5.08 10.15 4.36
CA THR A 62 3.66 9.81 4.39
C THR A 62 3.29 8.69 3.41
N GLN A 63 3.88 8.69 2.20
CA GLN A 63 3.66 7.63 1.22
C GLN A 63 4.21 6.29 1.70
N GLN A 64 5.41 6.27 2.30
CA GLN A 64 6.01 5.05 2.87
C GLN A 64 5.15 4.47 3.99
N GLU A 65 4.69 5.32 4.92
CA GLU A 65 3.78 4.92 6.01
C GLU A 65 2.48 4.31 5.47
N GLN A 66 1.86 4.97 4.48
CA GLN A 66 0.63 4.48 3.87
C GLN A 66 0.84 3.15 3.13
N ALA A 67 1.97 2.99 2.43
CA ALA A 67 2.32 1.74 1.74
C ALA A 67 2.48 0.58 2.73
N LEU A 68 3.20 0.82 3.84
CA LEU A 68 3.39 -0.15 4.91
C LEU A 68 2.05 -0.55 5.54
N LYS A 69 1.19 0.42 5.86
CA LYS A 69 -0.15 0.17 6.40
C LYS A 69 -1.02 -0.64 5.44
N ASN A 70 -0.95 -0.36 4.14
CA ASN A 70 -1.68 -1.13 3.13
C ASN A 70 -1.17 -2.58 3.07
N GLN A 71 0.15 -2.78 3.12
CA GLN A 71 0.75 -4.12 3.12
C GLN A 71 0.35 -4.91 4.37
N GLN A 72 0.33 -4.28 5.55
CA GLN A 72 -0.12 -4.90 6.79
C GLN A 72 -1.60 -5.31 6.70
N LYS A 73 -2.48 -4.43 6.22
CA LYS A 73 -3.91 -4.74 6.01
C LYS A 73 -4.10 -5.95 5.08
N LEU A 74 -3.35 -6.02 3.98
CA LEU A 74 -3.42 -7.16 3.05
C LEU A 74 -3.01 -8.46 3.76
N ARG A 75 -1.91 -8.42 4.51
CA ARG A 75 -1.43 -9.57 5.29
C ARG A 75 -2.45 -10.02 6.34
N GLU A 76 -3.03 -9.09 7.08
CA GLU A 76 -4.07 -9.38 8.09
C GLU A 76 -5.29 -10.07 7.46
N ARG A 77 -5.73 -9.61 6.29
CA ARG A 77 -6.82 -10.26 5.54
C ARG A 77 -6.47 -11.69 5.16
N GLU A 78 -5.27 -11.92 4.62
CA GLU A 78 -4.81 -13.26 4.25
C GLU A 78 -4.74 -14.19 5.47
N LEU A 79 -4.22 -13.69 6.59
CA LEU A 79 -4.19 -14.42 7.85
C LEU A 79 -5.60 -14.74 8.35
N ALA A 80 -6.54 -13.79 8.27
CA ALA A 80 -7.93 -14.02 8.63
C ALA A 80 -8.59 -15.11 7.77
N PHE A 81 -8.36 -15.10 6.45
CA PHE A 81 -8.81 -16.19 5.57
C PHE A 81 -8.18 -17.53 5.94
N LYS A 82 -6.89 -17.56 6.26
CA LYS A 82 -6.18 -18.78 6.68
C LYS A 82 -6.74 -19.33 8.00
N ARG A 83 -7.07 -18.45 8.96
CA ARG A 83 -7.70 -18.83 10.24
C ARG A 83 -9.09 -19.42 10.03
N ARG A 84 -9.98 -18.73 9.30
CA ARG A 84 -11.33 -19.23 8.98
C ARG A 84 -11.29 -20.59 8.29
N ARG A 85 -10.36 -20.78 7.35
CA ARG A 85 -10.18 -22.07 6.67
C ARG A 85 -9.75 -23.18 7.63
N ARG A 86 -8.86 -22.87 8.58
CA ARG A 86 -8.43 -23.82 9.61
C ARG A 86 -9.58 -24.20 10.53
N GLU A 87 -10.42 -23.25 10.91
CA GLU A 87 -11.62 -23.49 11.73
C GLU A 87 -12.64 -24.38 11.02
N LEU A 88 -12.92 -24.13 9.74
CA LEU A 88 -13.79 -25.00 8.94
C LEU A 88 -13.24 -26.42 8.82
N ALA A 89 -11.93 -26.56 8.62
CA ALA A 89 -11.25 -27.85 8.58
C ALA A 89 -11.39 -28.60 9.93
N LYS A 90 -11.22 -27.90 11.05
CA LYS A 90 -11.41 -28.46 12.39
C LYS A 90 -12.84 -28.97 12.62
N GLN A 91 -13.83 -28.31 12.01
CA GLN A 91 -15.24 -28.75 12.02
C GLN A 91 -15.51 -29.92 11.06
N GLY A 92 -14.50 -30.46 10.36
CA GLY A 92 -14.67 -31.51 9.35
C GLY A 92 -15.21 -31.02 8.00
N LYS A 93 -15.45 -29.72 7.83
CA LYS A 93 -15.94 -29.14 6.57
C LYS A 93 -14.78 -28.98 5.59
N LYS A 94 -15.05 -29.26 4.30
CA LYS A 94 -14.04 -29.11 3.23
C LYS A 94 -13.60 -27.63 3.11
N PRO A 95 -12.30 -27.32 3.29
CA PRO A 95 -11.82 -25.95 3.19
C PRO A 95 -11.99 -25.39 1.78
N PHE A 96 -12.71 -24.26 1.65
CA PHE A 96 -12.90 -23.58 0.37
C PHE A 96 -11.79 -22.56 0.09
N PHE A 97 -11.34 -22.50 -1.15
CA PHE A 97 -10.32 -21.57 -1.61
C PHE A 97 -10.92 -20.63 -2.66
N LEU A 98 -11.05 -19.35 -2.31
CA LEU A 98 -11.51 -18.33 -3.24
C LEU A 98 -10.53 -18.20 -4.41
N LYS A 99 -11.08 -18.23 -5.64
CA LYS A 99 -10.34 -17.89 -6.86
C LYS A 99 -9.80 -16.45 -6.75
N LYS A 100 -8.69 -16.16 -7.45
CA LYS A 100 -8.09 -14.82 -7.48
C LYS A 100 -9.08 -13.74 -7.95
N SER A 101 -9.97 -14.07 -8.90
CA SER A 101 -11.04 -13.17 -9.37
C SER A 101 -12.03 -12.79 -8.27
N GLU A 102 -12.47 -13.76 -7.47
CA GLU A 102 -13.44 -13.55 -6.40
C GLU A 102 -12.82 -12.74 -5.25
N LYS A 103 -11.54 -12.99 -4.92
CA LYS A 103 -10.80 -12.14 -3.97
C LYS A 103 -10.77 -10.68 -4.42
N ARG A 104 -10.47 -10.42 -5.70
CA ARG A 104 -10.48 -9.06 -6.26
C ARG A 104 -11.86 -8.40 -6.20
N LYS A 105 -12.94 -9.16 -6.42
CA LYS A 105 -14.32 -8.64 -6.29
C LYS A 105 -14.60 -8.21 -4.85
N LEU A 106 -14.22 -9.03 -3.87
CA LEU A 106 -14.37 -8.71 -2.44
C LEU A 106 -13.56 -7.45 -2.07
N GLU A 107 -12.29 -7.38 -2.47
CA GLU A 107 -11.45 -6.20 -2.25
C GLU A 107 -12.03 -4.93 -2.88
N LEU A 108 -12.56 -5.05 -4.11
CA LEU A 108 -13.23 -3.94 -4.78
C LEU A 108 -14.49 -3.52 -4.03
N ALA A 109 -15.33 -4.46 -3.61
CA ALA A 109 -16.54 -4.16 -2.86
C ALA A 109 -16.22 -3.40 -1.56
N GLU A 110 -15.26 -3.89 -0.78
CA GLU A 110 -14.78 -3.20 0.43
C GLU A 110 -14.28 -1.79 0.11
N LYS A 111 -13.45 -1.63 -0.92
CA LYS A 111 -12.95 -0.32 -1.36
C LYS A 111 -14.09 0.63 -1.75
N TYR A 112 -15.11 0.14 -2.45
CA TYR A 112 -16.29 0.94 -2.79
C TYR A 112 -17.07 1.36 -1.54
N THR A 113 -17.22 0.48 -0.54
CA THR A 113 -17.85 0.83 0.74
C THR A 113 -17.06 1.89 1.51
N GLU A 114 -15.72 1.77 1.56
CA GLU A 114 -14.85 2.77 2.19
C GLU A 114 -14.97 4.13 1.49
N LEU A 115 -14.96 4.15 0.15
CA LEU A 115 -15.11 5.37 -0.64
C LEU A 115 -16.49 6.02 -0.50
N LYS A 116 -17.55 5.20 -0.36
CA LYS A 116 -18.91 5.68 -0.08
C LYS A 116 -18.96 6.34 1.30
N LYS A 117 -18.41 5.68 2.32
CA LYS A 117 -18.29 6.24 3.69
C LYS A 117 -17.49 7.54 3.72
N SER A 118 -16.43 7.65 2.91
CA SER A 118 -15.60 8.85 2.86
C SER A 118 -16.15 9.96 1.95
N GLY A 119 -17.31 9.77 1.30
CA GLY A 119 -17.89 10.72 0.34
C GLY A 119 -17.08 10.91 -0.97
N LYS A 120 -16.06 10.08 -1.24
CA LYS A 120 -15.15 10.23 -2.40
C LYS A 120 -15.51 9.33 -3.57
N LEU A 121 -16.64 8.62 -3.48
CA LEU A 121 -17.07 7.63 -4.45
C LEU A 121 -17.28 8.23 -5.86
N GLU A 122 -18.02 9.33 -5.97
CA GLU A 122 -18.30 9.96 -7.26
C GLU A 122 -17.02 10.45 -7.96
N SER A 123 -16.12 11.10 -7.22
CA SER A 123 -14.82 11.52 -7.75
C SER A 123 -14.00 10.33 -8.27
N PHE A 124 -14.01 9.20 -7.54
CA PHE A 124 -13.34 7.99 -7.97
C PHE A 124 -13.96 7.40 -9.24
N LEU A 125 -15.29 7.34 -9.32
CA LEU A 125 -16.01 6.86 -10.50
C LEU A 125 -15.75 7.77 -11.71
N ASN A 126 -15.79 9.09 -11.55
CA ASN A 126 -15.49 10.06 -12.61
C ASN A 126 -14.06 9.88 -13.13
N LYS A 127 -13.07 9.73 -12.24
CA LYS A 127 -11.68 9.44 -12.64
C LYS A 127 -11.52 8.09 -13.33
N LYS A 128 -12.34 7.10 -12.97
CA LYS A 128 -12.36 5.77 -13.62
C LYS A 128 -12.99 5.85 -15.01
N ARG A 129 -14.14 6.52 -15.15
CA ARG A 129 -14.82 6.80 -16.43
C ARG A 129 -13.88 7.53 -17.40
N LYS A 130 -13.23 8.61 -16.95
CA LYS A 130 -12.25 9.36 -17.76
C LYS A 130 -11.09 8.47 -18.23
N ARG A 131 -10.54 7.63 -17.35
CA ARG A 131 -9.45 6.71 -17.71
C ARG A 131 -9.89 5.63 -18.71
N ASN A 132 -11.10 5.12 -18.57
CA ASN A 132 -11.66 4.16 -19.52
C ASN A 132 -11.88 4.81 -20.89
N ALA A 133 -12.53 5.98 -20.94
CA ALA A 133 -12.73 6.72 -22.18
C ALA A 133 -11.42 7.02 -22.95
N ILE A 134 -10.34 7.36 -22.23
CA ILE A 134 -9.01 7.55 -22.85
C ILE A 134 -8.46 6.25 -23.44
N LYS A 135 -8.68 5.10 -22.77
CA LYS A 135 -8.26 3.80 -23.30
C LYS A 135 -9.09 3.42 -24.51
N ASP A 136 -10.40 3.59 -24.44
CA ASP A 136 -11.33 3.28 -25.52
C ASP A 136 -11.01 4.15 -26.75
N LYS A 137 -10.67 5.44 -26.56
CA LYS A 137 -10.20 6.33 -27.62
C LYS A 137 -8.95 5.82 -28.35
N ARG A 138 -8.07 5.06 -27.70
CA ARG A 138 -6.89 4.45 -28.37
C ARG A 138 -7.26 3.32 -29.33
N HIS A 139 -8.42 2.70 -29.12
CA HIS A 139 -8.93 1.61 -29.97
C HIS A 139 -9.86 2.11 -31.07
N LEU A 140 -10.27 3.39 -31.02
CA LEU A 140 -11.00 4.01 -32.12
C LEU A 140 -10.03 4.35 -33.25
N PRO A 141 -10.44 4.18 -34.52
CA PRO A 141 -9.63 4.62 -35.65
C PRO A 141 -9.38 6.13 -35.50
N SER A 142 -8.11 6.51 -35.51
CA SER A 142 -7.70 7.90 -35.65
C SER A 142 -8.21 8.38 -37.00
N GLN A 143 -9.11 9.36 -37.02
CA GLN A 143 -9.28 10.17 -38.22
C GLN A 143 -7.96 10.92 -38.46
N LYS A 144 -7.03 10.25 -39.16
CA LYS A 144 -5.99 10.95 -39.91
C LYS A 144 -6.74 11.53 -41.10
N ASN A 145 -6.80 12.85 -41.14
CA ASN A 145 -7.71 13.62 -41.97
C ASN A 145 -7.62 13.29 -43.47
N LEU A 146 -8.78 13.48 -44.11
CA LEU A 146 -8.91 14.00 -45.47
C LEU A 146 -8.31 15.41 -45.54
#